data_AF-A0A261BT90-F1
#
_entry.id   AF-A0A261BT90-F1
#
_cell.length_a   1.000
_cell.length_b   1.000
_cell.length_c   1.000
_cell.angle_alpha   90.00
_cell.angle_beta   90.00
_cell.angle_gamma   90.00
#
_symmetry.space_group_name_H-M   'P 1'
#
loop_
_entity.id
_entity.type
_entity.pdbx_description
1 polymer ?
#
loop_
_entity_poly.entity_id
_entity_poly.type
_entity_poly.pdbx_seq_one_letter_code
_entity_poly.pdbx_strand_id
1 'polypeptide(L)'
;MRTGALCIVLLSIGASMVACERPKIKDTHGNLLVKISDIPIGSCGDDSYFGLGIMDNGLEECDRWKLETTNPEYEEYKCKVLRVHASVKNGKCTCDENWKGPICNEYNGCGKGETLFGSSCTPHMCHHNGTIAAGKKEIECICPPPWDGRLCDRLACWRKTIPTQQHRYRNNGDHCICGNHYSGENCDIVKSCLNNGQLIDGKCKCGDGWHGELCDKRCPKGHVTCSTCSSFTAATLVALVLLCVNKFNY
;
A
#
# COMPACT_ATOMS: atom_id res chain seq x y z
N MET A 1 -57.00 -9.51 -0.53
CA MET A 1 -56.28 -10.09 -1.68
C MET A 1 -55.23 -9.10 -2.16
N ARG A 2 -54.09 -9.61 -2.66
CA ARG A 2 -52.82 -8.94 -3.02
C ARG A 2 -51.85 -8.67 -1.88
N THR A 3 -51.25 -9.76 -1.40
CA THR A 3 -49.90 -9.81 -0.86
C THR A 3 -48.89 -9.50 -1.97
N GLY A 4 -48.17 -8.38 -1.87
CA GLY A 4 -47.05 -8.05 -2.75
C GLY A 4 -45.77 -8.69 -2.22
N ALA A 5 -45.28 -9.71 -2.92
CA ALA A 5 -43.98 -10.32 -2.66
C ALA A 5 -42.88 -9.37 -3.15
N LEU A 6 -42.07 -8.83 -2.23
CA LEU A 6 -40.81 -8.17 -2.58
C LEU A 6 -39.80 -9.26 -2.97
N CYS A 7 -39.57 -9.42 -4.27
CA CYS A 7 -38.42 -10.17 -4.78
C CYS A 7 -37.13 -9.41 -4.43
N ILE A 8 -36.44 -9.88 -3.39
CA ILE A 8 -35.05 -9.49 -3.13
C ILE A 8 -34.20 -10.18 -4.20
N VAL A 9 -33.86 -9.42 -5.24
CA VAL A 9 -32.85 -9.82 -6.22
C VAL A 9 -31.49 -9.75 -5.51
N LEU A 10 -31.02 -10.88 -5.01
CA LEU A 10 -29.63 -11.06 -4.59
C LEU A 10 -28.76 -10.98 -5.85
N LEU A 11 -28.15 -9.81 -6.08
CA LEU A 11 -27.04 -9.66 -7.00
C LEU A 11 -25.89 -10.55 -6.50
N SER A 12 -25.78 -11.73 -7.09
CA SER A 12 -24.60 -12.57 -6.98
C SER A 12 -23.49 -11.89 -7.77
N ILE A 13 -22.73 -11.02 -7.07
CA ILE A 13 -21.41 -10.64 -7.55
C ILE A 13 -20.59 -11.92 -7.50
N GLY A 14 -20.44 -12.56 -8.65
CA GLY A 14 -19.46 -13.62 -8.84
C GLY A 14 -18.10 -13.04 -8.43
N ALA A 15 -17.61 -13.46 -7.28
CA ALA A 15 -16.22 -13.25 -6.90
C ALA A 15 -15.38 -14.13 -7.83
N SER A 16 -15.14 -13.64 -9.04
CA SER A 16 -13.95 -14.04 -9.78
C SER A 16 -12.79 -13.86 -8.81
N MET A 17 -12.08 -14.94 -8.50
CA MET A 17 -10.88 -14.89 -7.69
C MET A 17 -9.79 -14.17 -8.49
N VAL A 18 -9.95 -12.85 -8.67
CA VAL A 18 -8.90 -11.99 -9.16
C VAL A 18 -7.79 -12.13 -8.14
N ALA A 19 -6.63 -12.64 -8.57
CA ALA A 19 -5.42 -12.57 -7.78
C ALA A 19 -5.30 -11.14 -7.27
N CYS A 20 -5.53 -10.93 -5.97
CA CYS A 20 -5.66 -9.59 -5.42
C CYS A 20 -4.27 -8.96 -5.40
N GLU A 21 -3.92 -8.32 -6.52
CA GLU A 21 -2.68 -7.59 -6.67
C GLU A 21 -2.70 -6.37 -5.73
N ARG A 22 -1.53 -6.04 -5.18
CA ARG A 22 -1.37 -5.11 -4.06
C ARG A 22 -0.54 -3.91 -4.48
N PRO A 23 -1.17 -2.80 -4.89
CA PRO A 23 -0.44 -1.58 -5.20
C PRO A 23 0.31 -1.04 -3.97
N LYS A 24 1.38 -0.27 -4.19
CA LYS A 24 2.00 0.52 -3.13
C LYS A 24 1.17 1.78 -2.94
N ILE A 25 0.43 1.85 -1.83
CA ILE A 25 -0.39 3.02 -1.45
C ILE A 25 0.05 3.65 -0.12
N LYS A 26 1.13 3.13 0.46
CA LYS A 26 1.69 3.58 1.74
C LYS A 26 3.18 3.85 1.62
N ASP A 27 3.65 4.78 2.43
CA ASP A 27 5.08 5.04 2.63
C ASP A 27 5.74 3.91 3.44
N THR A 28 7.05 4.03 3.66
CA THR A 28 7.85 3.07 4.44
C THR A 28 7.47 2.97 5.92
N HIS A 29 6.67 3.91 6.44
CA HIS A 29 6.19 3.96 7.82
C HIS A 29 4.72 3.55 7.94
N GLY A 30 4.07 3.20 6.83
CA GLY A 30 2.67 2.76 6.79
C GLY A 30 1.64 3.89 6.68
N ASN A 31 2.05 5.15 6.48
CA ASN A 31 1.14 6.25 6.23
C ASN A 31 0.62 6.17 4.78
N LEU A 32 -0.62 6.60 4.55
CA LEU A 32 -1.18 6.67 3.21
C LEU A 32 -0.46 7.72 2.38
N LEU A 33 -0.22 7.39 1.11
CA LEU A 33 0.31 8.32 0.13
C LEU A 33 -0.82 9.17 -0.44
N VAL A 34 -0.61 10.47 -0.51
CA VAL A 34 -1.60 11.42 -1.02
C VAL A 34 -1.25 11.77 -2.46
N LYS A 35 -2.10 11.38 -3.41
CA LYS A 35 -1.87 11.63 -4.83
C LYS A 35 -1.86 13.13 -5.12
N ILE A 36 -0.77 13.64 -5.71
CA ILE A 36 -0.60 15.09 -5.87
C ILE A 36 -1.64 15.70 -6.82
N SER A 37 -2.06 14.96 -7.86
CA SER A 37 -3.09 15.44 -8.79
C SER A 37 -4.46 15.65 -8.15
N ASP A 38 -4.68 15.06 -6.99
CA ASP A 38 -5.97 15.12 -6.29
C ASP A 38 -5.97 16.24 -5.23
N ILE A 39 -4.81 16.91 -5.01
CA ILE A 39 -4.68 18.04 -4.10
C ILE A 39 -5.21 19.31 -4.78
N PRO A 40 -6.19 20.00 -4.19
CA PRO A 40 -6.80 21.20 -4.77
C PRO A 40 -5.83 22.39 -4.82
N ILE A 41 -5.97 23.19 -5.89
CA ILE A 41 -5.24 24.46 -6.05
C ILE A 41 -5.95 25.57 -5.28
N GLY A 42 -5.19 26.37 -4.54
CA GLY A 42 -5.68 27.52 -3.78
C GLY A 42 -6.49 27.15 -2.54
N SER A 43 -6.43 25.89 -2.08
CA SER A 43 -7.22 25.43 -0.94
C SER A 43 -6.34 25.05 0.24
N CYS A 44 -6.21 26.00 1.16
CA CYS A 44 -5.91 25.72 2.56
C CYS A 44 -7.01 26.31 3.44
N GLY A 45 -8.26 25.94 3.14
CA GLY A 45 -9.46 26.27 3.91
C GLY A 45 -9.91 25.10 4.80
N ASP A 46 -11.21 25.01 5.05
CA ASP A 46 -11.81 23.91 5.84
C ASP A 46 -11.82 22.57 5.09
N ASP A 47 -11.74 22.60 3.75
CA ASP A 47 -11.74 21.43 2.87
C ASP A 47 -10.33 21.01 2.41
N SER A 48 -9.31 21.20 3.26
CA SER A 48 -7.93 20.79 2.91
C SER A 48 -7.85 19.28 2.65
N TYR A 49 -7.19 18.88 1.55
CA TYR A 49 -7.11 17.47 1.16
C TYR A 49 -5.98 16.80 1.94
N PHE A 50 -6.33 16.01 2.97
CA PHE A 50 -5.36 15.43 3.91
C PHE A 50 -4.44 16.47 4.57
N GLY A 51 -4.93 17.70 4.80
CA GLY A 51 -4.13 18.79 5.38
C GLY A 51 -3.15 19.44 4.39
N LEU A 52 -3.22 19.11 3.11
CA LEU A 52 -2.37 19.64 2.05
C LEU A 52 -3.15 20.54 1.09
N GLY A 53 -2.44 21.50 0.48
CA GLY A 53 -2.97 22.39 -0.56
C GLY A 53 -1.87 22.89 -1.50
N ILE A 54 -2.23 23.27 -2.72
CA ILE A 54 -1.29 23.96 -3.63
C ILE A 54 -1.49 25.48 -3.49
N MET A 55 -0.59 26.15 -2.77
CA MET A 55 -0.65 27.60 -2.49
C MET A 55 0.55 28.29 -3.15
N ASP A 56 0.34 29.46 -3.76
CA ASP A 56 1.38 30.24 -4.44
C ASP A 56 2.29 29.41 -5.36
N ASN A 57 1.68 28.48 -6.13
CA ASN A 57 2.35 27.53 -7.01
C ASN A 57 3.30 26.54 -6.30
N GLY A 58 3.12 26.30 -5.01
CA GLY A 58 3.86 25.34 -4.20
C GLY A 58 2.93 24.38 -3.45
N LEU A 59 3.36 23.14 -3.23
CA LEU A 59 2.67 22.22 -2.31
C LEU A 59 2.96 22.63 -0.87
N GLU A 60 1.93 22.76 -0.05
CA GLU A 60 2.02 23.28 1.31
C GLU A 60 1.21 22.43 2.31
N GLU A 61 1.68 22.38 3.55
CA GLU A 61 0.90 21.90 4.70
C GLU A 61 0.04 23.04 5.24
N CYS A 62 -1.28 22.89 5.20
CA CYS A 62 -2.20 24.00 5.40
C CYS A 62 -2.14 24.61 6.80
N ASP A 63 -1.91 23.80 7.84
CA ASP A 63 -1.79 24.29 9.21
C ASP A 63 -0.56 25.19 9.39
N ARG A 64 0.51 24.94 8.63
CA ARG A 64 1.77 25.69 8.69
C ARG A 64 1.76 26.88 7.74
N TRP A 65 1.12 26.74 6.58
CA TRP A 65 0.97 27.81 5.60
C TRP A 65 0.19 29.02 6.13
N LYS A 66 -0.82 28.79 6.97
CA LYS A 66 -1.66 29.85 7.56
C LYS A 66 -0.89 30.76 8.55
N LEU A 67 0.34 30.42 8.92
CA LEU A 67 1.14 31.23 9.85
C LEU A 67 1.69 32.45 9.11
N GLU A 68 1.41 33.66 9.61
CA GLU A 68 1.80 34.92 8.95
C GLU A 68 3.30 35.22 8.96
N THR A 69 4.11 34.41 9.63
CA THR A 69 5.56 34.61 9.74
C THR A 69 6.34 33.56 8.96
N THR A 70 7.36 34.01 8.25
CA THR A 70 8.33 33.10 7.62
C THR A 70 9.04 32.29 8.71
N ASN A 71 8.80 30.99 8.71
CA ASN A 71 9.43 30.05 9.64
C ASN A 71 10.59 29.32 8.92
N PRO A 72 11.86 29.58 9.28
CA PRO A 72 13.01 28.92 8.65
C PRO A 72 12.95 27.39 8.70
N GLU A 73 12.46 26.81 9.80
CA GLU A 73 12.29 25.36 9.94
C GLU A 73 11.25 24.81 8.96
N TYR A 74 10.20 25.59 8.67
CA TYR A 74 9.23 25.19 7.66
C TYR A 74 9.80 25.28 6.25
N GLU A 75 10.59 26.31 5.94
CA GLU A 75 11.26 26.42 4.65
C GLU A 75 12.23 25.25 4.43
N GLU A 76 13.00 24.84 5.43
CA GLU A 76 13.82 23.63 5.37
C GLU A 76 12.97 22.37 5.16
N TYR A 77 11.87 22.25 5.89
CA TYR A 77 10.94 21.14 5.74
C TYR A 77 10.39 21.04 4.32
N LYS A 78 9.95 22.16 3.72
CA LYS A 78 9.43 22.17 2.34
C LYS A 78 10.44 21.62 1.36
N CYS A 79 11.69 22.08 1.44
CA CYS A 79 12.74 21.63 0.53
C CYS A 79 13.10 20.16 0.71
N LYS A 80 13.01 19.64 1.93
CA LYS A 80 13.33 18.25 2.25
C LYS A 80 12.18 17.28 1.93
N VAL A 81 10.94 17.70 2.16
CA VAL A 81 9.77 16.81 2.20
C VAL A 81 8.79 17.06 1.06
N LEU A 82 8.53 18.34 0.75
CA LEU A 82 7.48 18.74 -0.21
C LEU A 82 8.05 19.11 -1.59
N ARG A 83 9.36 19.10 -1.77
CA ARG A 83 10.04 19.41 -3.04
C ARG A 83 11.04 18.29 -3.39
N VAL A 84 11.30 18.15 -4.68
CA VAL A 84 12.19 17.11 -5.24
C VAL A 84 13.56 17.69 -5.57
N HIS A 85 13.58 18.80 -6.30
CA HIS A 85 14.78 19.53 -6.70
C HIS A 85 14.69 20.98 -6.19
N ALA A 86 14.98 21.17 -4.90
CA ALA A 86 14.89 22.48 -4.27
C ALA A 86 15.93 22.64 -3.17
N SER A 87 16.33 23.89 -2.98
CA SER A 87 17.27 24.30 -1.95
C SER A 87 16.76 25.57 -1.26
N VAL A 88 17.12 25.74 0.02
CA VAL A 88 16.83 26.98 0.74
C VAL A 88 17.78 28.07 0.23
N LYS A 89 17.22 29.13 -0.34
CA LYS A 89 17.95 30.31 -0.82
C LYS A 89 17.34 31.56 -0.17
N ASN A 90 18.18 32.39 0.43
CA ASN A 90 17.74 33.61 1.14
C ASN A 90 16.64 33.34 2.19
N GLY A 91 16.74 32.22 2.92
CA GLY A 91 15.78 31.83 3.95
C GLY A 91 14.44 31.30 3.42
N LYS A 92 14.27 31.12 2.11
CA LYS A 92 13.07 30.55 1.50
C LYS A 92 13.40 29.31 0.68
N CYS A 93 12.56 28.29 0.74
CA CYS A 93 12.66 27.14 -0.12
C CYS A 93 12.29 27.50 -1.55
N THR A 94 13.19 27.23 -2.49
CA THR A 94 13.02 27.54 -3.90
C THR A 94 13.48 26.38 -4.77
N CYS A 95 12.82 26.18 -5.91
CA CYS A 95 13.29 25.17 -6.87
C CYS A 95 14.72 25.47 -7.30
N ASP A 96 15.50 24.41 -7.52
CA ASP A 96 16.84 24.53 -8.07
C ASP A 96 16.78 25.06 -9.51
N GLU A 97 17.93 25.47 -10.04
CA GLU A 97 18.00 26.03 -11.39
C GLU A 97 17.45 25.03 -12.42
N ASN A 98 16.62 25.52 -13.34
CA ASN A 98 15.91 24.76 -14.37
C ASN A 98 14.78 23.84 -13.89
N TRP A 99 14.47 23.82 -12.58
CA TRP A 99 13.34 23.08 -12.03
C TRP A 99 12.17 24.00 -11.70
N LYS A 100 10.95 23.49 -11.84
CA LYS A 100 9.71 24.25 -11.59
C LYS A 100 8.55 23.36 -11.14
N GLY A 101 7.41 24.01 -10.91
CA GLY A 101 6.15 23.40 -10.53
C GLY A 101 6.00 23.22 -9.01
N PRO A 102 4.84 22.77 -8.54
CA PRO A 102 4.49 22.77 -7.11
C PRO A 102 5.40 21.98 -6.19
N ILE A 103 6.07 20.97 -6.74
CA ILE A 103 7.02 20.11 -6.03
C ILE A 103 8.43 20.19 -6.61
N CYS A 104 8.73 21.15 -7.49
CA CYS A 104 10.02 21.25 -8.18
C CYS A 104 10.43 19.95 -8.89
N ASN A 105 9.50 19.31 -9.61
CA ASN A 105 9.74 18.09 -10.38
C ASN A 105 9.86 18.34 -11.89
N GLU A 106 9.23 19.40 -12.39
CA GLU A 106 9.22 19.67 -13.83
C GLU A 106 10.54 20.32 -14.26
N TYR A 107 11.11 19.85 -15.36
CA TYR A 107 12.36 20.39 -15.88
C TYR A 107 12.10 21.32 -17.07
N ASN A 108 12.71 22.51 -17.06
CA ASN A 108 12.51 23.53 -18.10
C ASN A 108 12.95 23.09 -19.50
N GLY A 109 13.91 22.16 -19.60
CA GLY A 109 14.36 21.61 -20.89
C GLY A 109 13.50 20.46 -21.44
N CYS A 110 12.45 20.05 -20.73
CA CYS A 110 11.55 18.98 -21.16
C CYS A 110 10.16 19.52 -21.54
N GLY A 111 9.29 18.64 -22.04
CA GLY A 111 7.90 18.96 -22.32
C GLY A 111 7.13 19.40 -21.07
N LYS A 112 5.93 19.94 -21.28
CA LYS A 112 5.08 20.40 -20.16
C LYS A 112 4.74 19.24 -19.22
N GLY A 113 5.01 19.41 -17.92
CA GLY A 113 4.79 18.38 -16.90
C GLY A 113 5.90 17.32 -16.80
N GLU A 114 6.82 17.27 -17.78
CA GLU A 114 7.88 16.27 -17.83
C GLU A 114 9.06 16.64 -16.91
N THR A 115 9.80 15.61 -16.51
CA THR A 115 11.00 15.71 -15.68
C THR A 115 12.23 15.22 -16.45
N LEU A 116 13.41 15.66 -16.04
CA LEU A 116 14.67 15.15 -16.56
C LEU A 116 15.16 14.01 -15.67
N PHE A 117 15.25 12.79 -16.23
CA PHE A 117 15.83 11.63 -15.55
C PHE A 117 17.09 11.17 -16.29
N GLY A 118 18.25 11.28 -15.63
CA GLY A 118 19.54 11.08 -16.30
C GLY A 118 19.72 12.10 -17.42
N SER A 119 19.68 11.63 -18.66
CA SER A 119 19.78 12.47 -19.87
C SER A 119 18.49 12.51 -20.71
N SER A 120 17.40 11.91 -20.22
CA SER A 120 16.16 11.76 -20.98
C SER A 120 14.98 12.42 -20.27
N CYS A 121 14.10 13.05 -21.05
CA CYS A 121 12.82 13.54 -20.55
C CYS A 121 11.87 12.37 -20.34
N THR A 122 11.24 12.31 -19.17
CA THR A 122 10.20 11.33 -18.85
C THR A 122 8.95 12.05 -18.36
N PRO A 123 7.75 11.44 -18.45
CA PRO A 123 6.53 12.07 -17.97
C PRO A 123 6.61 12.57 -16.53
N HIS A 124 7.33 11.84 -15.66
CA HIS A 124 7.62 12.20 -14.28
C HIS A 124 8.59 11.18 -13.64
N MET A 125 9.02 11.44 -12.39
CA MET A 125 9.98 10.59 -11.66
C MET A 125 9.50 9.16 -11.36
N CYS A 126 8.19 8.90 -11.43
CA CYS A 126 7.62 7.59 -11.12
C CYS A 126 7.70 6.66 -12.33
N HIS A 127 8.41 5.53 -12.18
CA HIS A 127 8.54 4.49 -13.20
C HIS A 127 7.28 3.61 -13.30
N HIS A 128 7.20 2.82 -14.37
CA HIS A 128 6.18 1.80 -14.58
C HIS A 128 4.74 2.27 -14.35
N ASN A 129 4.39 3.45 -14.87
CA ASN A 129 3.08 4.09 -14.69
C ASN A 129 2.72 4.34 -13.21
N GLY A 130 3.73 4.53 -12.36
CA GLY A 130 3.56 5.03 -11.01
C GLY A 130 2.98 6.45 -11.02
N THR A 131 2.37 6.83 -9.90
CA THR A 131 1.71 8.13 -9.74
C THR A 131 2.42 8.92 -8.65
N ILE A 132 2.75 10.18 -8.93
CA ILE A 132 3.41 11.06 -7.94
C ILE A 132 2.48 11.30 -6.75
N ALA A 133 3.01 11.12 -5.55
CA ALA A 133 2.31 11.30 -4.29
C ALA A 133 3.18 11.98 -3.24
N ALA A 134 2.53 12.69 -2.32
CA ALA A 134 3.14 13.16 -1.09
C ALA A 134 3.14 12.04 -0.05
N GLY A 135 4.32 11.65 0.41
CA GLY A 135 4.51 10.82 1.60
C GLY A 135 4.81 11.70 2.82
N LYS A 136 4.91 11.07 4.00
CA LYS A 136 5.18 11.80 5.24
C LYS A 136 6.59 12.42 5.30
N LYS A 137 7.57 11.80 4.63
CA LYS A 137 8.99 12.19 4.72
C LYS A 137 9.56 12.76 3.43
N GLU A 138 8.94 12.50 2.29
CA GLU A 138 9.40 12.94 0.98
C GLU A 138 8.31 12.75 -0.07
N ILE A 139 8.46 13.44 -1.21
CA ILE A 139 7.73 13.13 -2.42
C ILE A 139 8.19 11.76 -2.95
N GLU A 140 7.22 10.90 -3.23
CA GLU A 140 7.44 9.54 -3.70
C GLU A 140 6.28 9.09 -4.60
N CYS A 141 6.19 7.80 -4.91
CA CYS A 141 5.24 7.28 -5.87
C CYS A 141 4.28 6.25 -5.27
N ILE A 142 3.02 6.32 -5.68
CA ILE A 142 2.07 5.21 -5.63
C ILE A 142 2.42 4.28 -6.81
N CYS A 143 2.64 3.00 -6.53
CA CYS A 143 3.12 2.05 -7.54
C CYS A 143 2.05 1.04 -7.92
N PRO A 144 1.81 0.81 -9.23
CA PRO A 144 1.02 -0.33 -9.66
C PRO A 144 1.78 -1.64 -9.36
N PRO A 145 1.07 -2.74 -9.10
CA PRO A 145 1.69 -4.06 -9.01
C PRO A 145 2.45 -4.42 -10.29
N PRO A 146 3.56 -5.18 -10.22
CA PRO A 146 4.24 -5.67 -9.03
C PRO A 146 5.28 -4.68 -8.46
N TRP A 147 5.26 -3.41 -8.85
CA TRP A 147 6.32 -2.45 -8.57
C TRP A 147 6.25 -1.89 -7.16
N ASP A 148 7.41 -1.51 -6.65
CA ASP A 148 7.63 -1.00 -5.31
C ASP A 148 8.86 -0.07 -5.30
N GLY A 149 9.25 0.41 -4.12
CA GLY A 149 10.31 1.40 -3.98
C GLY A 149 9.75 2.82 -3.98
N ARG A 150 10.64 3.80 -3.80
CA ARG A 150 10.24 5.21 -3.77
C ARG A 150 9.71 5.67 -5.12
N LEU A 151 10.37 5.24 -6.20
CA LEU A 151 10.11 5.68 -7.58
C LEU A 151 9.47 4.58 -8.44
N CYS A 152 8.95 3.50 -7.84
CA CYS A 152 8.40 2.34 -8.56
C CYS A 152 9.41 1.62 -9.48
N ASP A 153 10.68 1.69 -9.14
CA ASP A 153 11.82 1.10 -9.86
C ASP A 153 12.13 -0.32 -9.41
N ARG A 154 11.62 -0.75 -8.25
CA ARG A 154 11.91 -2.08 -7.68
C ARG A 154 10.81 -3.08 -8.01
N LEU A 155 11.17 -4.17 -8.68
CA LEU A 155 10.29 -5.31 -8.92
C LEU A 155 10.02 -6.10 -7.62
N ALA A 156 8.76 -6.12 -7.16
CA ALA A 156 8.33 -6.75 -5.91
C ALA A 156 7.21 -7.78 -6.15
N CYS A 157 7.56 -8.95 -6.69
CA CYS A 157 6.60 -9.97 -7.12
C CYS A 157 5.62 -10.48 -6.05
N TRP A 158 5.95 -10.34 -4.76
CA TRP A 158 5.01 -10.60 -3.67
C TRP A 158 3.75 -9.70 -3.72
N ARG A 159 3.80 -8.57 -4.45
CA ARG A 159 2.66 -7.69 -4.69
C ARG A 159 1.64 -8.26 -5.68
N LYS A 160 1.95 -9.31 -6.44
CA LYS A 160 0.98 -9.97 -7.34
C LYS A 160 -0.04 -10.85 -6.63
N THR A 161 -0.01 -10.89 -5.30
CA THR A 161 -0.74 -11.87 -4.51
C THR A 161 -1.08 -11.31 -3.13
N ILE A 162 -2.02 -11.92 -2.44
CA ILE A 162 -2.39 -11.57 -1.06
C ILE A 162 -1.25 -11.86 -0.08
N PRO A 163 -1.24 -11.23 1.12
CA PRO A 163 -0.15 -11.39 2.09
C PRO A 163 0.11 -12.83 2.53
N THR A 164 -0.88 -13.73 2.45
CA THR A 164 -0.75 -15.14 2.84
C THR A 164 -0.15 -16.03 1.75
N GLN A 165 0.06 -15.53 0.54
CA GLN A 165 0.43 -16.30 -0.66
C GLN A 165 1.67 -15.73 -1.39
N GLN A 166 2.54 -15.00 -0.67
CA GLN A 166 3.66 -14.24 -1.24
C GLN A 166 4.67 -15.06 -2.05
N HIS A 167 4.75 -16.37 -1.81
CA HIS A 167 5.70 -17.27 -2.47
C HIS A 167 5.23 -17.80 -3.84
N ARG A 168 4.01 -17.44 -4.28
CA ARG A 168 3.48 -17.84 -5.59
C ARG A 168 4.26 -17.27 -6.76
N TYR A 169 4.84 -16.09 -6.59
CA TYR A 169 5.63 -15.41 -7.61
C TYR A 169 7.07 -15.20 -7.13
N ARG A 170 8.01 -15.29 -8.07
CA ARG A 170 9.42 -14.96 -7.86
C ARG A 170 9.92 -13.98 -8.93
N ASN A 171 10.93 -13.22 -8.59
CA ASN A 171 11.57 -12.24 -9.46
C ASN A 171 12.44 -12.95 -10.51
N ASN A 172 12.33 -12.55 -11.78
CA ASN A 172 13.12 -13.06 -12.91
C ASN A 172 13.92 -11.93 -13.62
N GLY A 173 14.41 -10.97 -12.85
CA GLY A 173 15.08 -9.77 -13.36
C GLY A 173 14.10 -8.64 -13.64
N ASP A 174 13.41 -8.71 -14.78
CA ASP A 174 12.53 -7.65 -15.30
C ASP A 174 11.03 -7.96 -15.18
N HIS A 175 10.66 -9.22 -14.96
CA HIS A 175 9.27 -9.65 -14.76
C HIS A 175 9.14 -10.71 -13.65
N CYS A 176 7.88 -10.96 -13.25
CA CYS A 176 7.56 -12.00 -12.28
C CYS A 176 7.20 -13.30 -12.98
N ILE A 177 7.70 -14.41 -12.46
CA ILE A 177 7.36 -15.77 -12.89
C ILE A 177 6.83 -16.58 -11.71
N CYS A 178 6.20 -17.71 -12.00
CA CYS A 178 5.75 -18.59 -10.92
C CYS A 178 6.91 -19.16 -10.10
N GLY A 179 6.64 -19.28 -8.80
CA GLY A 179 7.49 -20.01 -7.87
C GLY A 179 7.63 -21.48 -8.28
N ASN A 180 8.65 -22.15 -7.76
CA ASN A 180 9.03 -23.49 -8.19
C ASN A 180 7.94 -24.55 -8.03
N HIS A 181 6.95 -24.31 -7.18
CA HIS A 181 5.85 -25.25 -6.86
C HIS A 181 4.49 -24.78 -7.37
N TYR A 182 4.48 -23.72 -8.19
CA TYR A 182 3.28 -23.12 -8.76
C TYR A 182 3.34 -23.09 -10.29
N SER A 183 2.17 -22.94 -10.91
CA SER A 183 1.97 -22.84 -12.36
C SER A 183 0.65 -22.13 -12.67
N GLY A 184 0.31 -22.02 -13.96
CA GLY A 184 -0.83 -21.24 -14.43
C GLY A 184 -0.46 -19.78 -14.72
N GLU A 185 -1.34 -19.07 -15.41
CA GLU A 185 -1.15 -17.66 -15.76
C GLU A 185 -1.01 -16.77 -14.52
N ASN A 186 -1.75 -17.10 -13.46
CA ASN A 186 -1.77 -16.36 -12.20
C ASN A 186 -0.99 -17.04 -11.06
N CYS A 187 -0.18 -18.06 -11.37
CA CYS A 187 0.56 -18.86 -10.39
C CYS A 187 -0.32 -19.41 -9.24
N ASP A 188 -1.58 -19.69 -9.56
CA ASP A 188 -2.64 -20.13 -8.67
C ASP A 188 -2.69 -21.68 -8.55
N ILE A 189 -2.15 -22.39 -9.55
CA ILE A 189 -2.13 -23.86 -9.60
C ILE A 189 -0.92 -24.41 -8.84
N VAL A 190 -1.15 -25.18 -7.78
CA VAL A 190 -0.10 -25.93 -7.07
C VAL A 190 0.28 -27.16 -7.89
N LYS A 191 1.56 -27.31 -8.23
CA LYS A 191 2.07 -28.46 -9.02
C LYS A 191 2.87 -29.48 -8.22
N SER A 192 3.27 -29.16 -6.99
CA SER A 192 4.06 -30.06 -6.14
C SER A 192 4.02 -29.62 -4.68
N CYS A 193 4.22 -30.56 -3.76
CA CYS A 193 4.23 -30.32 -2.32
C CYS A 193 5.63 -30.54 -1.73
N LEU A 194 5.94 -29.85 -0.63
CA LEU A 194 7.18 -30.03 0.13
C LEU A 194 6.98 -31.05 1.26
N ASN A 195 8.09 -31.47 1.89
CA ASN A 195 8.10 -32.29 3.11
C ASN A 195 7.23 -33.57 3.03
N ASN A 196 7.32 -34.27 1.90
CA ASN A 196 6.55 -35.50 1.61
C ASN A 196 5.03 -35.32 1.60
N GLY A 197 4.54 -34.09 1.41
CA GLY A 197 3.11 -33.84 1.17
C GLY A 197 2.64 -34.50 -0.13
N GLN A 198 1.38 -34.96 -0.13
CA GLN A 198 0.75 -35.55 -1.31
C GLN A 198 -0.14 -34.51 -2.01
N LEU A 199 0.05 -34.33 -3.32
CA LEU A 199 -0.81 -33.47 -4.11
C LEU A 199 -2.11 -34.23 -4.47
N ILE A 200 -3.24 -33.79 -3.93
CA ILE A 200 -4.56 -34.38 -4.15
C ILE A 200 -5.51 -33.26 -4.54
N ASP A 201 -6.14 -33.37 -5.72
CA ASP A 201 -7.07 -32.37 -6.26
C ASP A 201 -6.52 -30.94 -6.25
N GLY A 202 -5.25 -30.77 -6.64
CA GLY A 202 -4.58 -29.48 -6.69
C GLY A 202 -4.24 -28.87 -5.32
N LYS A 203 -4.35 -29.63 -4.22
CA LYS A 203 -4.01 -29.21 -2.87
C LYS A 203 -3.03 -30.17 -2.21
N CYS A 204 -2.14 -29.64 -1.38
CA CYS A 204 -1.21 -30.47 -0.63
C CYS A 204 -1.85 -31.03 0.65
N LYS A 205 -1.86 -32.36 0.77
CA LYS A 205 -2.10 -33.06 2.03
C LYS A 205 -0.77 -33.26 2.74
N CYS A 206 -0.56 -32.55 3.85
CA CYS A 206 0.70 -32.57 4.59
C CYS A 206 0.83 -33.79 5.50
N GLY A 207 2.07 -34.26 5.66
CA GLY A 207 2.42 -35.24 6.69
C GLY A 207 2.51 -34.61 8.08
N ASP A 208 2.66 -35.46 9.09
CA ASP A 208 2.71 -35.05 10.50
C ASP A 208 3.79 -34.00 10.77
N GLY A 209 3.44 -32.99 11.59
CA GLY A 209 4.33 -31.89 11.95
C GLY A 209 4.51 -30.81 10.89
N TRP A 210 3.81 -30.88 9.75
CA TRP A 210 3.85 -29.88 8.68
C TRP A 210 2.47 -29.34 8.32
N HIS A 211 2.42 -28.08 7.89
CA HIS A 211 1.22 -27.41 7.40
C HIS A 211 1.58 -26.32 6.37
N GLY A 212 0.57 -25.61 5.88
CA GLY A 212 0.71 -24.60 4.84
C GLY A 212 0.25 -25.12 3.48
N GLU A 213 0.14 -24.21 2.52
CA GLU A 213 -0.35 -24.53 1.17
C GLU A 213 0.53 -25.55 0.44
N LEU A 214 1.84 -25.49 0.70
CA LEU A 214 2.84 -26.41 0.13
C LEU A 214 3.43 -27.37 1.17
N CYS A 215 2.89 -27.41 2.40
CA CYS A 215 3.50 -28.12 3.53
C CYS A 215 4.89 -27.58 3.92
N ASP A 216 5.10 -26.28 3.78
CA ASP A 216 6.35 -25.55 3.97
C ASP A 216 6.56 -25.06 5.42
N LYS A 217 5.51 -25.09 6.24
CA LYS A 217 5.53 -24.58 7.61
C LYS A 217 5.54 -25.72 8.62
N ARG A 218 6.46 -25.67 9.58
CA ARG A 218 6.57 -26.67 10.65
C ARG A 218 5.67 -26.33 11.83
N CYS A 219 4.99 -27.32 12.39
CA CYS A 219 4.22 -27.14 13.62
C CYS A 219 5.12 -26.81 14.82
N PRO A 220 4.61 -26.07 15.82
CA PRO A 220 5.33 -25.84 17.08
C PRO A 220 5.81 -27.15 17.72
N LYS A 221 6.95 -27.10 18.42
CA LYS A 221 7.52 -28.29 19.08
C LYS A 221 6.49 -28.92 20.03
N GLY A 222 6.33 -30.25 19.94
CA GLY A 222 5.38 -31.01 20.77
C GLY A 222 4.01 -31.24 20.14
N HIS A 223 3.73 -30.66 18.96
CA HIS A 223 2.46 -30.86 18.25
C HIS A 223 2.65 -31.68 16.97
N VAL A 224 1.89 -32.78 16.85
CA VAL A 224 1.81 -33.59 15.62
C VAL A 224 0.91 -32.96 14.55
N THR A 225 -0.11 -32.21 14.96
CA THR A 225 -1.00 -31.47 14.06
C THR A 225 -0.99 -29.97 14.39
N CYS A 226 -1.00 -29.15 13.35
CA CYS A 226 -1.15 -27.70 13.46
C CYS A 226 -2.63 -27.32 13.62
N SER A 227 -3.28 -27.86 14.65
CA SER A 227 -4.60 -27.40 15.04
C SER A 227 -4.43 -26.08 15.77
N THR A 228 -5.04 -25.00 15.27
CA THR A 228 -5.16 -23.76 16.03
C THR A 228 -5.75 -24.07 17.39
N CYS A 229 -5.01 -23.78 18.45
CA CYS A 229 -5.50 -23.84 19.81
C CYS A 229 -6.54 -22.72 19.97
N SER A 230 -7.76 -22.91 19.47
CA SER A 230 -8.94 -22.16 19.91
C SER A 230 -9.39 -22.71 21.26
N SER A 231 -8.48 -22.66 22.23
CA SER A 231 -8.77 -22.89 23.64
C SER A 231 -8.71 -21.55 24.36
N PHE A 232 -9.45 -20.56 23.85
CA PHE A 232 -10.10 -19.65 24.78
C PHE A 232 -11.29 -20.41 25.31
N THR A 233 -11.11 -21.00 26.49
CA THR A 233 -12.17 -21.57 27.29
C THR A 233 -13.36 -20.60 27.30
N ALA A 234 -14.47 -21.01 26.70
CA ALA A 234 -15.78 -20.36 26.84
C ALA A 234 -16.34 -20.49 28.28
N ALA A 235 -15.47 -20.58 29.28
CA ALA A 235 -15.82 -20.81 30.69
C ALA A 235 -15.57 -19.58 31.58
N THR A 236 -14.90 -18.52 31.10
CA THR A 236 -14.65 -17.31 31.90
C THR A 236 -15.62 -16.15 31.64
N LEU A 237 -16.47 -16.23 30.61
CA LEU A 237 -17.47 -15.19 30.31
C LEU A 237 -18.80 -15.35 31.08
N VAL A 238 -19.07 -16.50 31.68
CA VAL A 238 -20.31 -16.71 32.48
C VAL A 238 -20.15 -16.23 33.93
N ALA A 239 -18.91 -16.12 34.45
CA ALA A 239 -18.69 -15.70 35.84
C ALA A 239 -18.72 -14.17 36.06
N LEU A 240 -18.49 -13.35 35.02
CA LEU A 240 -18.49 -11.88 35.15
C LEU A 240 -19.88 -11.26 34.99
N VAL A 241 -20.81 -11.93 34.31
CA VAL A 241 -22.19 -11.42 34.15
C VAL A 241 -22.99 -11.54 35.46
N LEU A 242 -22.69 -12.53 36.32
CA LEU A 242 -23.40 -12.71 37.59
C LEU A 242 -22.90 -11.80 38.73
N LEU A 243 -21.73 -11.16 38.59
CA LEU A 243 -21.22 -10.22 39.61
C LEU A 243 -21.64 -8.76 39.33
N CYS A 244 -22.06 -8.42 38.12
CA CYS A 244 -22.49 -7.05 37.80
C CYS A 244 -24.00 -6.81 37.99
N VAL A 245 -24.84 -7.83 38.07
CA VAL A 245 -26.29 -7.66 38.29
C VAL A 245 -26.64 -7.39 39.77
N ASN A 246 -25.77 -7.77 40.71
CA ASN A 246 -26.03 -7.59 42.15
C ASN A 246 -25.54 -6.28 42.78
N LYS A 247 -25.09 -5.29 41.98
CA LYS A 247 -24.63 -3.99 42.50
C LYS A 247 -25.48 -2.77 42.14
N PHE A 248 -26.66 -2.96 41.54
CA PHE A 248 -27.64 -1.90 41.25
C PHE A 248 -29.04 -2.19 41.83
N ASN A 249 -29.09 -2.66 43.07
CA ASN A 249 -30.30 -2.58 43.88
C ASN A 249 -29.92 -2.10 45.29
N TYR A 250 -29.78 -0.79 45.44
CA TYR A 250 -30.28 0.03 46.55
C TYR A 250 -30.02 1.51 46.24
#